data_AF-A0A1I1EJG7-F1
#
_entry.id   AF-A0A1I1EJG7-F1
#
_cell.length_a   1.000
_cell.length_b   1.000
_cell.length_c   1.000
_cell.angle_alpha   90.00
_cell.angle_beta   90.00
_cell.angle_gamma   90.00
#
_symmetry.space_group_name_H-M   'P 1'
#
loop_
_entity.id
_entity.type
_entity.pdbx_description
1 polymer ?
#
loop_
_entity_poly.entity_id
_entity_poly.type
_entity_poly.pdbx_seq_one_letter_code
_entity_poly.pdbx_strand_id
1 'polypeptide(L)' 'MSAYSQRTDRPALVTEAAANATGKRFCAHHQGEVAASEGGFVECSKTRRWICYRCQENRRRQRLALEKRTK' A
#
# COMPACT_ATOMS: atom_id res chain seq x y z
N MET A 1 -11.64 12.38 28.35
CA MET A 1 -11.88 12.53 26.90
C MET A 1 -10.58 12.97 26.23
N SER A 2 -9.87 12.05 25.55
CA SER A 2 -8.58 12.34 24.91
C SER A 2 -8.80 12.83 23.48
N ALA A 3 -8.70 14.14 23.26
CA ALA A 3 -8.91 14.81 21.97
C ALA A 3 -7.71 14.67 20.99
N TYR A 4 -6.68 13.89 21.33
CA TYR A 4 -5.43 13.82 20.57
C TYR A 4 -5.27 12.57 19.69
N SER A 5 -6.20 11.60 19.72
CA SER A 5 -6.13 10.40 18.87
C SER A 5 -6.67 10.57 17.44
N GLN A 6 -7.25 11.71 17.07
CA GLN A 6 -7.91 11.88 15.76
C GLN A 6 -6.99 12.39 14.64
N ARG A 7 -5.72 12.72 14.92
CA ARG A 7 -4.83 13.35 13.94
C ARG A 7 -4.16 12.39 12.95
N THR A 8 -4.12 11.09 13.27
CA THR A 8 -3.45 10.08 12.42
C THR A 8 -4.27 9.64 11.21
N ASP A 9 -5.59 9.86 11.20
CA ASP A 9 -6.47 9.38 10.13
C ASP A 9 -6.63 10.38 8.97
N ARG A 10 -6.32 11.66 9.19
CA ARG A 10 -6.52 12.70 8.19
C ARG A 10 -5.75 12.47 6.87
N PRO A 11 -4.48 12.02 6.87
CA PRO A 11 -3.79 11.68 5.62
C PRO A 11 -4.42 10.48 4.88
N ALA A 12 -4.94 9.51 5.62
CA ALA A 12 -5.61 8.35 5.03
C ALA A 12 -6.92 8.75 4.34
N LEU A 13 -7.71 9.61 5.00
CA LEU A 13 -8.96 10.14 4.44
C LEU A 13 -8.72 10.97 3.17
N VAL A 14 -7.68 11.81 3.14
CA VAL A 14 -7.33 12.59 1.94
C VAL A 14 -6.88 11.69 0.79
N THR A 15 -6.08 10.67 1.10
CA THR A 15 -5.60 9.70 0.10
C THR A 15 -6.76 8.86 -0.47
N GLU A 16 -7.74 8.52 0.37
CA GLU A 16 -8.95 7.82 -0.05
C GLU A 16 -9.86 8.69 -0.91
N ALA A 17 -10.10 9.94 -0.51
CA ALA A 17 -10.87 10.89 -1.31
C ALA A 17 -10.23 11.15 -2.68
N ALA A 18 -8.91 11.33 -2.73
CA ALA A 18 -8.17 11.51 -3.99
C ALA A 18 -8.30 10.28 -4.90
N ALA A 19 -8.25 9.08 -4.33
CA ALA A 19 -8.43 7.85 -5.09
C ALA A 19 -9.84 7.70 -5.66
N ASN A 20 -10.86 8.05 -4.87
CA ASN A 20 -12.26 7.99 -5.32
C ASN A 20 -12.54 9.03 -6.41
N ALA A 21 -11.91 10.20 -6.33
CA ALA A 21 -12.06 11.25 -7.34
C ALA A 21 -11.32 10.95 -8.65
N THR A 22 -10.11 10.37 -8.58
CA THR A 22 -9.23 10.17 -9.75
C THR A 22 -9.29 8.76 -10.33
N GLY A 23 -9.82 7.79 -9.58
CA GLY A 23 -9.71 6.37 -9.90
C GLY A 23 -8.29 5.81 -9.82
N LYS A 24 -7.32 6.59 -9.31
CA LYS A 24 -5.90 6.23 -9.26
C LYS A 24 -5.35 6.30 -7.84
N ARG A 25 -4.32 5.49 -7.56
CA ARG A 25 -3.57 5.49 -6.30
C ARG A 25 -2.08 5.36 -6.57
N PHE A 26 -1.31 5.94 -5.66
CA PHE A 26 0.15 5.85 -5.67
C PHE A 26 0.62 4.51 -5.08
N CYS A 27 1.35 3.73 -5.87
CA CYS A 27 2.00 2.50 -5.43
C CYS A 27 3.28 2.82 -4.65
N ALA A 28 3.32 2.46 -3.37
CA ALA A 28 4.49 2.71 -2.53
C ALA A 28 5.75 1.90 -2.93
N HIS A 29 5.63 0.90 -3.81
CA HIS A 29 6.75 0.05 -4.20
C HIS A 29 7.49 0.57 -5.43
N HIS A 30 6.79 0.81 -6.54
CA HIS A 30 7.40 1.35 -7.76
C HIS A 30 7.29 2.87 -7.88
N GLN A 31 6.67 3.53 -6.89
CA GLN A 31 6.57 4.99 -6.77
C GLN A 31 5.86 5.67 -7.95
N GLY A 32 4.69 5.15 -8.34
CA GLY A 32 3.90 5.65 -9.47
C GLY A 32 2.40 5.47 -9.28
N GLU A 33 1.62 6.20 -10.08
CA GLU A 33 0.16 6.09 -10.08
C GLU A 33 -0.33 4.88 -10.88
N VAL A 34 -1.32 4.19 -10.31
CA VAL A 34 -1.96 3.02 -10.89
C VAL A 34 -3.46 3.12 -10.65
N ALA A 35 -4.28 2.46 -11.44
CA ALA A 35 -5.71 2.32 -11.14
C ALA A 35 -5.90 1.82 -9.69
N ALA A 36 -6.77 2.49 -8.93
CA ALA A 36 -7.00 2.20 -7.52
C ALA A 36 -7.55 0.78 -7.29
N SER A 37 -8.20 0.21 -8.31
CA SER A 37 -8.70 -1.17 -8.36
C SER A 37 -7.60 -2.22 -8.59
N GLU A 38 -6.40 -1.84 -9.05
CA GLU A 38 -5.30 -2.77 -9.35
C GLU A 38 -4.33 -2.93 -8.17
N GLY A 39 -4.82 -2.86 -6.94
CA GLY A 39 -3.98 -3.04 -5.77
C GLY A 39 -4.72 -3.06 -4.46
N GLY A 40 -3.96 -3.17 -3.39
CA GLY A 40 -4.48 -3.25 -2.04
C GLY A 40 -3.53 -2.66 -1.01
N PHE A 41 -4.07 -2.41 0.18
CA PHE A 41 -3.26 -2.03 1.32
C PHE A 41 -2.55 -3.25 1.90
N VAL A 42 -1.24 -3.13 2.08
CA VAL A 42 -0.40 -4.11 2.72
C VAL A 42 0.12 -3.53 4.02
N GLU A 43 0.04 -4.32 5.08
CA GLU A 43 0.64 -4.00 6.36
C GLU A 43 2.16 -4.21 6.28
N CYS A 44 2.91 -3.13 6.43
CA CYS A 44 4.35 -3.17 6.66
C CYS A 44 4.58 -2.82 8.13
N SER A 45 5.65 -3.33 8.75
CA SER A 45 5.89 -3.37 10.21
C SER A 45 5.32 -2.24 11.09
N LYS A 46 5.27 -0.99 10.62
CA LYS A 46 4.67 0.16 11.33
C LYS A 46 3.71 1.02 10.48
N THR A 47 3.47 0.67 9.22
CA THR A 47 2.69 1.51 8.29
C THR A 47 1.86 0.65 7.35
N ARG A 48 0.58 1.00 7.19
CA ARG A 48 -0.28 0.48 6.14
C ARG A 48 -0.02 1.26 4.84
N ARG A 49 0.38 0.58 3.77
CA ARG A 49 0.73 1.22 2.48
C ARG A 49 -0.02 0.56 1.33
N TRP A 50 -0.48 1.35 0.36
CA TRP A 50 -1.10 0.80 -0.84
C TRP A 50 -0.03 0.36 -1.85
N ILE A 51 -0.18 -0.85 -2.40
CA ILE A 51 0.75 -1.45 -3.36
C ILE A 51 -0.07 -2.12 -4.49
N CYS A 52 0.32 -1.90 -5.75
CA CYS A 52 -0.34 -2.54 -6.88
C CYS A 52 -0.06 -4.06 -6.95
N TYR A 53 -0.98 -4.82 -7.54
CA TYR A 53 -0.89 -6.29 -7.60
C TYR A 53 0.38 -6.78 -8.30
N ARG A 54 0.86 -6.08 -9.33
CA ARG A 54 2.13 -6.42 -10.01
C ARG A 54 3.32 -6.40 -9.05
N CYS A 55 3.39 -5.38 -8.19
CA CYS A 55 4.45 -5.26 -7.20
C CYS A 55 4.28 -6.22 -6.03
N GLN A 56 3.04 -6.51 -5.62
CA GLN A 56 2.78 -7.54 -4.61
C GLN A 56 3.25 -8.91 -5.08
N GLU A 57 2.93 -9.28 -6.32
CA GLU A 57 3.33 -10.54 -6.93
C GLU A 57 4.86 -10.65 -7.07
N ASN A 58 5.52 -9.58 -7.53
CA ASN A 58 6.98 -9.56 -7.61
C ASN A 58 7.63 -9.79 -6.22
N ARG A 59 7.10 -9.14 -5.18
CA ARG A 59 7.57 -9.32 -3.80
C ARG A 59 7.29 -10.73 -3.27
N ARG A 60 6.20 -11.38 -3.70
CA ARG A 60 5.92 -12.79 -3.38
C ARG A 60 6.96 -13.71 -4.04
N ARG A 61 7.24 -13.50 -5.33
CA ARG A 61 8.26 -14.28 -6.08
C ARG A 61 9.65 -14.15 -5.47
N GLN A 62 10.06 -12.94 -5.08
CA GLN A 62 11.35 -12.71 -4.42
C GLN A 62 11.46 -13.46 -3.09
N ARG A 63 10.40 -13.47 -2.27
CA ARG A 63 10.37 -14.24 -1.01
C ARG A 63 10.52 -15.74 -1.25
N LEU A 64 9.74 -16.29 -2.19
CA LEU A 64 9.83 -17.71 -2.56
C LEU A 64 11.22 -18.08 -3.12
N ALA A 65 11.86 -17.18 -3.87
CA ALA A 65 13.22 -17.41 -4.38
C ALA A 65 14.26 -17.42 -3.27
N LEU A 66 14.10 -16.57 -2.23
CA LEU A 66 14.99 -16.57 -1.06
C LEU A 66 14.83 -17.86 -0.25
N GLU A 67 13.59 -18.31 -0.01
CA GLU A 67 13.31 -19.58 0.71
C GLU A 67 13.89 -20.80 0.00
N LYS A 68 13.96 -20.79 -1.34
CA LYS A 68 14.59 -21.85 -2.12
C LYS A 68 16.12 -21.86 -2.05
N ARG A 69 16.75 -20.73 -1.71
CA ARG A 69 18.22 -20.63 -1.59
C ARG A 69 18.73 -21.04 -0.21
N THR A 70 17.87 -21.06 0.79
CA THR A 70 18.18 -21.45 2.17
C THR A 70 17.87 -22.91 2.50
N LYS A 71 17.44 -23.71 1.50
CA LYS A 71 17.31 -25.18 1.58
C LYS A 71 18.41 -25.83 0.76
#